data_AF-A0AAW5U8X0-F1
#
_entry.id   AF-A0AAW5U8X0-F1
#
_cell.length_a   1.000
_cell.length_b   1.000
_cell.length_c   1.000
_cell.angle_alpha   90.00
_cell.angle_beta   90.00
_cell.angle_gamma   90.00
#
_symmetry.space_group_name_H-M   'P 1'
#
loop_
_entity.id
_entity.type
_entity.pdbx_description
1 polymer ?
#
loop_
_entity_poly.entity_id
_entity_poly.type
_entity_poly.pdbx_seq_one_letter_code
_entity_poly.pdbx_strand_id
1 'polypeptide(L)'
;MKIYHYTSIETLALILKNKTIRFNRLDHVDDVDEAAYGSGVQKTLLGQYSFVSCWTKEESENIALWNMYTNYKGVRIGLDEDMFITYAINNKFKSFFNFMSKFEDDYFVSAISNEAKLYDIPQIRNL
;
A
#
# COMPACT_ATOMS: atom_id res chain seq x y z
N MET A 1 1.69 -3.75 -16.31
CA MET A 1 3.07 -3.29 -15.98
C MET A 1 3.49 -4.02 -14.72
N LYS A 2 4.79 -4.23 -14.49
CA LYS A 2 5.26 -4.87 -13.24
C LYS A 2 5.66 -3.84 -12.20
N ILE A 3 5.44 -4.18 -10.95
CA ILE A 3 5.92 -3.43 -9.78
C ILE A 3 6.67 -4.36 -8.85
N TYR A 4 7.60 -3.78 -8.09
CA TYR A 4 8.57 -4.53 -7.31
C TYR A 4 8.58 -4.11 -5.85
N HIS A 5 8.65 -5.09 -4.95
CA HIS A 5 8.72 -4.88 -3.50
C HIS A 5 9.95 -5.56 -2.92
N TYR A 6 10.72 -4.81 -2.14
CA TYR A 6 11.90 -5.30 -1.43
C TYR A 6 11.46 -5.76 -0.05
N THR A 7 11.77 -7.01 0.30
CA THR A 7 11.31 -7.61 1.56
C THR A 7 12.23 -8.71 2.05
N SER A 8 12.06 -9.13 3.31
CA SER A 8 12.87 -10.20 3.88
C SER A 8 12.43 -11.58 3.36
N ILE A 9 13.31 -12.59 3.45
CA ILE A 9 12.97 -13.97 3.06
C ILE A 9 11.85 -14.53 3.95
N GLU A 10 11.84 -14.18 5.23
CA GLU A 10 10.81 -14.58 6.19
C GLU A 10 9.45 -13.99 5.81
N THR A 11 9.44 -12.72 5.38
CA THR A 11 8.21 -12.06 4.92
C THR A 11 7.70 -12.68 3.62
N LEU A 12 8.59 -13.02 2.67
CA LEU A 12 8.21 -13.78 1.49
C LEU A 12 7.58 -15.13 1.88
N ALA A 13 8.14 -15.86 2.84
CA ALA A 13 7.58 -17.12 3.31
C ALA A 13 6.15 -16.92 3.88
N LEU A 14 5.90 -15.83 4.60
CA LEU A 14 4.56 -15.48 5.09
C LEU A 14 3.60 -15.11 3.97
N ILE A 15 4.05 -14.36 2.96
CA ILE A 15 3.24 -14.02 1.78
C ILE A 15 2.83 -15.29 1.04
N LEU A 16 3.77 -16.20 0.77
CA LEU A 16 3.49 -17.46 0.08
C LEU A 16 2.58 -18.38 0.90
N LYS A 17 2.79 -18.46 2.22
CA LYS A 17 1.97 -19.27 3.13
C LYS A 17 0.52 -18.79 3.19
N ASN A 18 0.31 -17.49 3.34
CA ASN A 18 -1.03 -16.93 3.53
C ASN A 18 -1.71 -16.50 2.23
N LYS A 19 -0.94 -16.37 1.13
CA LYS A 19 -1.37 -15.78 -0.15
C LYS A 19 -1.94 -14.37 0.03
N THR A 20 -1.34 -13.61 0.94
CA THR A 20 -1.76 -12.24 1.25
C THR A 20 -0.54 -11.33 1.39
N ILE A 21 -0.76 -10.04 1.11
CA ILE A 21 0.21 -8.98 1.35
C ILE A 21 -0.29 -8.20 2.55
N ARG A 22 0.51 -8.13 3.61
CA ARG A 22 0.17 -7.37 4.82
C ARG A 22 0.62 -5.93 4.66
N PHE A 23 -0.29 -5.01 4.91
CA PHE A 23 0.01 -3.58 4.88
C PHE A 23 0.49 -3.16 6.27
N ASN A 24 1.40 -2.21 6.32
CA ASN A 24 1.89 -1.63 7.56
C ASN A 24 1.19 -0.29 7.81
N ARG A 25 1.15 0.18 9.06
CA ARG A 25 0.73 1.55 9.33
C ARG A 25 1.71 2.52 8.66
N LEU A 26 1.20 3.61 8.12
CA LEU A 26 2.02 4.61 7.44
C LEU A 26 3.05 5.24 8.41
N ASP A 27 2.73 5.37 9.70
CA ASP A 27 3.69 5.86 10.70
C ASP A 27 4.78 4.85 11.11
N HIS A 28 4.74 3.64 10.56
CA HIS A 28 5.76 2.62 10.72
C HIS A 28 6.56 2.36 9.43
N VAL A 29 6.38 3.17 8.39
CA VAL A 29 7.27 3.15 7.22
C VAL A 29 8.40 4.17 7.39
N ASP A 30 9.25 4.26 6.37
CA ASP A 30 10.47 5.04 6.38
C ASP A 30 10.29 6.55 6.28
N ASP A 31 9.25 7.01 5.59
CA ASP A 31 8.95 8.43 5.45
C ASP A 31 8.10 8.93 6.62
N VAL A 32 8.77 9.51 7.61
CA VAL A 32 8.11 10.10 8.78
C VAL A 32 7.27 11.32 8.44
N ASP A 33 7.59 12.04 7.36
CA ASP A 33 6.87 13.24 6.94
C ASP A 33 5.54 12.87 6.29
N GLU A 34 5.49 11.77 5.52
CA GLU A 34 4.25 11.20 4.99
C GLU A 34 3.26 10.85 6.11
N ALA A 35 3.77 10.28 7.21
CA ALA A 35 2.96 9.91 8.35
C ALA A 35 2.55 11.10 9.24
N ALA A 36 3.38 12.16 9.27
CA ALA A 36 3.17 13.34 10.09
C ALA A 36 2.18 14.35 9.49
N TYR A 37 1.64 14.10 8.29
CA TYR A 37 0.69 14.99 7.65
C TYR A 37 -0.63 15.09 8.46
N GLY A 38 -0.77 16.19 9.18
CA GLY A 38 -1.94 16.50 9.99
C GLY A 38 -3.11 16.94 9.12
N SER A 39 -4.26 16.30 9.27
CA SER A 39 -5.49 16.66 8.55
C SER A 39 -6.48 17.43 9.44
N GLY A 40 -7.14 18.42 8.84
CA GLY A 40 -8.19 19.22 9.46
C GLY A 40 -7.72 20.17 10.57
N VAL A 41 -8.68 20.85 11.20
CA VAL A 41 -8.43 21.86 12.24
C VAL A 41 -7.72 21.27 13.47
N GLN A 42 -7.97 19.99 13.75
CA GLN A 42 -7.40 19.28 14.90
C GLN A 42 -6.00 18.70 14.62
N LYS A 43 -5.46 18.86 13.40
CA LYS A 43 -4.15 18.28 12.98
C LYS A 43 -4.07 16.78 13.28
N THR A 44 -5.13 16.04 12.97
CA THR A 44 -5.17 14.59 13.24
C THR A 44 -4.12 13.89 12.38
N LEU A 45 -3.25 13.10 13.02
CA LEU A 45 -2.21 12.32 12.34
C LEU A 45 -2.83 11.10 11.65
N LEU A 46 -3.15 11.25 10.37
CA LEU A 46 -3.80 10.19 9.60
C LEU A 46 -2.89 8.97 9.39
N GLY A 47 -1.57 9.13 9.52
CA GLY A 47 -0.62 8.03 9.35
C GLY A 47 -0.85 6.83 10.28
N GLN A 48 -1.49 7.05 11.44
CA GLN A 48 -1.84 5.98 12.39
C GLN A 48 -3.05 5.14 11.93
N TYR A 49 -3.84 5.66 10.99
CA TYR A 49 -5.06 5.06 10.47
C TYR A 49 -4.97 4.68 8.98
N SER A 50 -3.87 5.07 8.33
CA SER A 50 -3.55 4.71 6.95
C SER A 50 -2.65 3.48 6.93
N PHE A 51 -3.03 2.47 6.15
CA PHE A 51 -2.24 1.26 5.95
C PHE A 51 -1.71 1.21 4.53
N VAL A 52 -0.41 0.95 4.38
CA VAL A 52 0.30 1.02 3.10
C VAL A 52 1.26 -0.16 2.89
N SER A 53 1.67 -0.35 1.64
CA SER A 53 2.81 -1.21 1.27
C SER A 53 3.64 -0.48 0.21
N CYS A 54 4.98 -0.57 0.27
CA CYS A 54 5.87 0.22 -0.59
C CYS A 54 6.30 -0.57 -1.82
N TRP A 55 6.13 0.01 -3.02
CA TRP A 55 6.45 -0.63 -4.30
C TRP A 55 7.20 0.35 -5.21
N THR A 56 8.03 -0.16 -6.12
CA THR A 56 8.66 0.63 -7.18
C THR A 56 8.27 0.13 -8.57
N LYS A 57 8.08 1.06 -9.50
CA LYS A 57 7.91 0.78 -10.94
C LYS A 57 9.25 0.59 -11.66
N GLU A 58 10.36 0.99 -11.05
CA GLU A 58 11.69 0.84 -11.62
C GLU A 58 12.02 -0.65 -11.78
N GLU A 59 12.38 -1.08 -12.99
CA GLU A 59 12.77 -2.47 -13.26
C GLU A 59 14.17 -2.78 -12.76
N SER A 60 15.10 -1.84 -12.88
CA SER A 60 16.44 -1.96 -12.31
C SER A 60 16.38 -2.02 -10.79
N GLU A 61 17.28 -2.79 -10.19
CA GLU A 61 17.40 -2.80 -8.74
C GLU A 61 18.05 -1.52 -8.22
N ASN A 62 17.81 -1.22 -6.94
CA ASN A 62 18.44 -0.11 -6.25
C ASN A 62 19.07 -0.58 -4.94
N ILE A 63 20.39 -0.46 -4.86
CA ILE A 63 21.19 -0.88 -3.69
C ILE A 63 20.81 -0.16 -2.39
N ALA A 64 20.32 1.07 -2.47
CA ALA A 64 19.84 1.81 -1.30
C ALA A 64 18.57 1.16 -0.73
N LEU A 65 17.65 0.70 -1.58
CA LEU A 65 16.42 0.03 -1.14
C LEU A 65 16.71 -1.32 -0.48
N TRP A 66 17.72 -2.04 -0.96
CA TRP A 66 18.18 -3.28 -0.32
C TRP A 66 18.66 -3.07 1.11
N ASN A 67 19.46 -2.02 1.34
CA ASN A 67 19.91 -1.65 2.68
C ASN A 67 18.72 -1.33 3.59
N MET A 68 17.84 -0.47 3.07
CA MET A 68 16.75 0.16 3.81
C MET A 68 15.68 -0.83 4.26
N TYR A 69 15.25 -1.72 3.37
CA TYR A 69 14.15 -2.65 3.67
C TYR A 69 14.60 -4.01 4.16
N THR A 70 15.84 -4.42 3.88
CA THR A 70 16.27 -5.81 4.11
C THR A 70 17.66 -5.93 4.72
N ASN A 71 18.38 -4.83 4.96
CA ASN A 71 19.78 -4.83 5.39
C ASN A 71 20.65 -5.73 4.49
N TYR A 72 20.45 -5.62 3.17
CA TYR A 72 21.08 -6.43 2.12
C TYR A 72 20.83 -7.95 2.20
N LYS A 73 19.87 -8.39 3.02
CA LYS A 73 19.53 -9.80 3.24
C LYS A 73 18.05 -10.02 2.98
N GLY A 74 17.66 -9.93 1.73
CA GLY A 74 16.26 -10.10 1.35
C GLY A 74 16.07 -10.57 -0.08
N VAL A 75 14.85 -10.40 -0.53
CA VAL A 75 14.39 -10.71 -1.87
C VAL A 75 13.62 -9.52 -2.44
N ARG A 76 13.55 -9.48 -3.77
CA ARG A 76 12.75 -8.51 -4.50
C ARG A 76 11.69 -9.28 -5.27
N ILE A 77 10.44 -9.10 -4.87
CA ILE A 77 9.30 -9.73 -5.53
C ILE A 77 8.80 -8.81 -6.63
N GLY A 78 8.52 -9.37 -7.81
CA GLY A 78 7.90 -8.66 -8.93
C GLY A 78 6.50 -9.20 -9.16
N LEU A 79 5.50 -8.31 -9.19
CA LEU A 79 4.10 -8.64 -9.43
C LEU A 79 3.52 -7.74 -10.50
N ASP A 80 2.45 -8.19 -11.14
CA ASP A 80 1.67 -7.32 -12.02
C ASP A 80 0.96 -6.25 -11.18
N GLU A 81 0.88 -5.04 -11.73
CA GLU A 81 0.33 -3.86 -11.07
C GLU A 81 -1.15 -4.03 -10.67
N ASP A 82 -1.88 -4.91 -11.35
CA ASP A 82 -3.26 -5.32 -11.07
C ASP A 82 -3.37 -6.59 -10.21
N MET A 83 -2.46 -6.76 -9.23
CA MET A 83 -2.39 -7.97 -8.38
C MET A 83 -3.61 -8.25 -7.49
N PHE A 84 -4.48 -7.27 -7.25
CA PHE A 84 -5.62 -7.41 -6.35
C PHE A 84 -6.91 -7.68 -7.12
N ILE A 85 -7.76 -8.52 -6.54
CA ILE A 85 -9.10 -8.79 -7.07
C ILE A 85 -9.94 -7.52 -6.98
N THR A 86 -10.58 -7.16 -8.09
CA THR A 86 -11.49 -6.01 -8.17
C THR A 86 -12.85 -6.46 -8.71
N TYR A 87 -13.89 -5.75 -8.30
CA TYR A 87 -15.28 -6.02 -8.64
C TYR A 87 -15.89 -4.80 -9.32
N ALA A 88 -16.62 -5.01 -10.41
CA ALA A 88 -17.38 -3.95 -11.05
C ALA A 88 -18.60 -3.60 -10.18
N ILE A 89 -18.66 -2.36 -9.69
CA ILE A 89 -19.85 -1.85 -8.98
C ILE A 89 -20.85 -1.26 -9.97
N ASN A 90 -20.35 -0.67 -11.05
CA ASN A 90 -21.12 -0.21 -12.20
C ASN A 90 -20.22 -0.18 -13.44
N ASN A 91 -20.76 0.28 -14.58
CA ASN A 91 -20.04 0.30 -15.86
C ASN A 91 -18.78 1.19 -15.88
N LYS A 92 -18.58 2.07 -14.89
CA LYS A 92 -17.47 3.03 -14.82
C LYS A 92 -16.52 2.81 -13.64
N PHE A 93 -16.92 2.02 -12.64
CA PHE A 93 -16.22 1.96 -11.36
C PHE A 93 -15.94 0.52 -10.93
N LYS A 94 -14.67 0.26 -10.61
CA LYS A 94 -14.22 -0.98 -9.96
C LYS A 94 -13.78 -0.67 -8.53
N SER A 95 -14.12 -1.57 -7.61
CA SER A 95 -13.71 -1.49 -6.22
C SER A 95 -13.02 -2.79 -5.77
N PHE A 96 -12.22 -2.71 -4.69
CA PHE A 96 -11.68 -3.90 -4.03
C PHE A 96 -12.76 -4.68 -3.24
N PHE A 97 -13.92 -4.08 -3.00
CA PHE A 97 -15.07 -4.73 -2.38
C PHE A 97 -16.14 -5.05 -3.43
N ASN A 98 -16.87 -6.16 -3.23
CA ASN A 98 -17.99 -6.56 -4.10
C ASN A 98 -19.34 -5.95 -3.67
N PHE A 99 -19.32 -4.99 -2.76
CA PHE A 99 -20.49 -4.28 -2.25
C PHE A 99 -20.26 -2.78 -2.29
N MET A 100 -21.33 -1.99 -2.44
CA MET A 100 -21.25 -0.53 -2.40
C MET A 100 -21.11 -0.01 -0.97
N SER A 101 -21.79 -0.65 -0.03
CA SER A 101 -21.80 -0.29 1.37
C SER A 101 -22.12 -1.51 2.22
N LYS A 102 -21.48 -1.63 3.39
CA LYS A 102 -21.74 -2.69 4.36
C LYS A 102 -21.83 -2.07 5.75
N PHE A 103 -22.91 -2.38 6.45
CA PHE A 103 -23.11 -2.04 7.85
C PHE A 103 -22.83 -3.27 8.70
N GLU A 104 -22.05 -3.09 9.76
CA GLU A 104 -21.73 -4.07 10.78
C GLU A 104 -22.02 -3.43 12.14
N ASP A 105 -22.04 -4.22 13.21
CA ASP A 105 -22.47 -3.76 14.52
C ASP A 105 -21.67 -2.53 15.01
N ASP A 106 -20.36 -2.51 14.75
CA ASP A 106 -19.43 -1.48 15.25
C ASP A 106 -18.81 -0.60 14.14
N TYR A 107 -19.08 -0.89 12.87
CA TYR A 107 -18.46 -0.15 11.77
C TYR A 107 -19.29 -0.15 10.48
N PHE A 108 -18.98 0.82 9.63
CA PHE A 108 -19.56 0.97 8.30
C PHE A 108 -18.45 1.06 7.27
N VAL A 109 -18.57 0.28 6.19
CA VAL A 109 -17.66 0.31 5.05
C VAL A 109 -18.41 0.89 3.86
N SER A 110 -17.89 1.97 3.28
CA SER A 110 -18.36 2.52 2.01
C SER A 110 -17.32 2.33 0.93
N ALA A 111 -17.69 1.66 -0.16
CA ALA A 111 -16.85 1.50 -1.34
C ALA A 111 -16.92 2.71 -2.28
N ILE A 112 -17.76 3.72 -2.00
CA ILE A 112 -17.99 4.87 -2.88
C ILE A 112 -16.70 5.71 -3.06
N SER A 113 -15.83 5.73 -2.04
CA SER A 113 -14.52 6.38 -2.08
C SER A 113 -13.36 5.44 -2.43
N ASN A 114 -13.64 4.16 -2.70
CA ASN A 114 -12.63 3.12 -2.91
C ASN A 114 -12.55 2.74 -4.39
N GLU A 115 -11.96 3.64 -5.18
CA GLU A 115 -11.63 3.38 -6.58
C GLU A 115 -10.38 2.50 -6.64
N ALA A 116 -10.51 1.31 -7.24
CA ALA A 116 -9.37 0.44 -7.48
C ALA A 116 -8.51 0.98 -8.62
N LYS A 117 -7.74 2.03 -8.32
CA LYS A 117 -6.89 2.77 -9.24
C LYS A 117 -5.57 3.10 -8.58
N LEU A 118 -4.52 3.20 -9.38
CA LEU A 118 -3.23 3.67 -8.93
C LEU A 118 -3.08 5.15 -9.18
N TYR A 119 -2.53 5.81 -8.16
CA TYR A 119 -2.24 7.22 -8.16
C TYR A 119 -0.72 7.37 -8.10
N ASP A 120 -0.16 8.09 -9.06
CA ASP A 120 1.24 8.48 -8.98
C ASP A 120 1.35 9.61 -7.93
N ILE A 121 2.11 9.35 -6.86
CA ILE A 121 2.38 10.33 -5.81
C ILE A 121 3.72 10.99 -6.15
N PRO A 122 3.75 12.27 -6.58
CA PRO A 122 4.99 12.96 -6.82
C PRO A 122 5.70 13.20 -5.48
N GLN A 123 6.92 12.66 -5.33
CA GLN A 123 7.79 12.99 -4.18
C GLN A 123 8.13 14.48 -4.22
N ILE A 124 7.57 15.24 -3.28
CA ILE A 124 7.99 16.62 -3.04
C ILE A 124 9.28 16.54 -2.22
N ARG A 125 10.43 16.60 -2.88
CA ARG A 125 11.71 16.84 -2.19
C ARG A 125 11.71 18.29 -1.72
N ASN A 126 11.35 18.51 -0.46
CA ASN A 126 11.68 19.77 0.20
C ASN A 126 13.21 19.78 0.38
N LEU A 127 13.87 20.62 -0.41
CA LEU A 127 15.29 20.97 -0.27
C LEU A 127 15.50 21.90 0.93
#